data_AF-A0A957I0R9-F1
#
_entry.id   AF-A0A957I0R9-F1
#
_cell.length_a   1.000
_cell.length_b   1.000
_cell.length_c   1.000
_cell.angle_alpha   90.00
_cell.angle_beta   90.00
_cell.angle_gamma   90.00
#
_symmetry.space_group_name_H-M   'P 1'
#
loop_
_entity.id
_entity.type
_entity.pdbx_description
1 polymer ?
#
loop_
_entity_poly.entity_id
_entity_poly.type
_entity_poly.pdbx_seq_one_letter_code
_entity_poly.pdbx_strand_id
1 'polypeptide(L)'
;MNLLGPLFAFVFINDHKRFLGIRRSHLIRLLPLGLGLLAYALNRAVALLLIGLFLTLLLYLFWRQVRRSGYTRFRPDGEPAPTEKQQLPNEQRIDMRATGVFSIVDREDHMFLRTAQMWRVPIGDYAIMVAIAPKRYRYEFLNRGDLEQIESGHLLFGSHPLPTLAITFGSTWGPRYAQYQRAYYVHPDESPPPMRKTIYLTFADEETRRRVWQSLLTDVPPGA
;
A
#
# COMPACT_ATOMS: atom_id res chain seq x y z
N MET A 1 18.04 -1.29 15.96
CA MET A 1 18.00 -1.28 14.48
C MET A 1 16.95 -2.28 14.02
N ASN A 2 15.83 -1.82 13.46
CA ASN A 2 14.71 -2.68 13.07
C ASN A 2 15.03 -3.45 11.77
N LEU A 3 15.53 -4.69 11.89
CA LEU A 3 15.79 -5.61 10.77
C LEU A 3 14.56 -5.93 9.90
N LEU A 4 13.37 -5.59 10.40
CA LEU A 4 12.10 -5.84 9.72
C LEU A 4 11.99 -5.13 8.37
N GLY A 5 12.42 -3.86 8.25
CA GLY A 5 12.31 -3.08 7.01
C GLY A 5 13.05 -3.70 5.81
N PRO A 6 14.35 -4.03 5.95
CA PRO A 6 15.13 -4.70 4.90
C PRO A 6 14.55 -6.08 4.54
N LEU A 7 14.08 -6.83 5.54
CA LEU A 7 13.44 -8.13 5.34
C LEU A 7 12.13 -8.01 4.54
N PHE A 8 11.29 -7.01 4.84
CA PHE A 8 10.07 -6.71 4.07
C PHE A 8 10.39 -6.40 2.61
N ALA A 9 11.43 -5.59 2.35
CA ALA A 9 11.85 -5.29 1.00
C ALA A 9 12.41 -6.50 0.26
N PHE A 10 13.19 -7.36 0.94
CA PHE A 10 13.68 -8.60 0.36
C PHE A 10 12.51 -9.51 -0.07
N VAL A 11 11.52 -9.72 0.80
CA VAL A 11 10.33 -10.51 0.50
C VAL A 11 9.55 -9.92 -0.69
N PHE A 12 9.34 -8.61 -0.71
CA PHE A 12 8.61 -7.93 -1.78
C PHE A 12 9.31 -8.03 -3.13
N ILE A 13 10.62 -7.75 -3.19
CA ILE A 13 11.43 -7.86 -4.42
C ILE A 13 11.39 -9.29 -4.96
N ASN A 14 11.42 -10.27 -4.07
CA ASN A 14 11.47 -11.67 -4.44
C ASN A 14 10.12 -12.24 -4.90
N ASP A 15 8.99 -11.71 -4.42
CA ASP A 15 7.67 -12.11 -4.91
C ASP A 15 7.37 -11.57 -6.33
N HIS A 16 8.04 -10.48 -6.74
CA HIS A 16 7.86 -9.84 -8.04
C HIS A 16 8.80 -10.34 -9.14
N LYS A 17 9.96 -10.90 -8.78
CA LYS A 17 10.91 -11.43 -9.76
C LYS A 17 10.53 -12.87 -10.14
N ARG A 18 10.13 -13.04 -11.40
CA ARG A 18 10.00 -14.37 -12.01
C ARG A 18 11.39 -14.84 -12.46
N PHE A 19 11.75 -16.06 -12.11
CA PHE A 19 12.96 -16.71 -12.61
C PHE A 19 12.51 -17.97 -13.35
N LEU A 20 12.82 -18.08 -14.65
CA LEU A 20 12.37 -19.17 -15.51
C LEU A 20 10.83 -19.40 -15.48
N GLY A 21 10.05 -18.31 -15.53
CA GLY A 21 8.58 -18.38 -15.56
C GLY A 21 7.91 -18.73 -14.23
N ILE A 22 8.65 -19.26 -13.25
CA ILE A 22 8.18 -19.57 -11.90
C ILE A 22 8.47 -18.37 -10.98
N ARG A 23 7.53 -18.02 -10.09
CA ARG A 23 7.77 -16.97 -9.08
C ARG A 23 8.86 -17.47 -8.12
N ARG A 24 9.89 -16.66 -7.84
CA ARG A 24 10.97 -17.07 -6.91
C ARG A 24 10.46 -17.42 -5.51
N SER A 25 9.32 -16.87 -5.10
CA SER A 25 8.62 -17.26 -3.87
C SER A 25 8.19 -18.73 -3.85
N HIS A 26 7.88 -19.34 -5.01
CA HIS A 26 7.63 -20.78 -5.10
C HIS A 26 8.91 -21.61 -5.03
N LEU A 27 10.01 -21.16 -5.65
CA LEU A 27 11.31 -21.83 -5.56
C LEU A 27 11.80 -21.93 -4.11
N ILE A 28 11.68 -20.84 -3.33
CA ILE A 28 12.06 -20.84 -1.92
C ILE A 28 11.15 -21.74 -1.08
N ARG A 29 9.86 -21.85 -1.43
CA ARG A 29 8.94 -22.79 -0.77
C ARG A 29 9.25 -24.25 -1.10
N LEU A 30 9.86 -24.53 -2.24
CA LEU A 30 10.26 -25.88 -2.67
C LEU A 30 11.65 -26.29 -2.18
N LEU A 31 12.49 -25.33 -1.79
CA LEU A 31 13.83 -25.55 -1.25
C LEU A 31 13.87 -26.54 -0.06
N PRO A 32 12.97 -26.47 0.93
CA PRO A 32 12.92 -27.45 2.01
C PRO A 32 12.50 -28.85 1.53
N LEU A 33 11.64 -28.93 0.52
CA LEU A 33 11.25 -30.21 -0.10
C LEU A 33 12.45 -30.87 -0.78
N GLY A 34 13.23 -30.08 -1.53
CA GLY A 34 14.48 -30.52 -2.15
C GLY A 34 15.54 -30.95 -1.12
N LEU A 35 15.69 -30.19 -0.03
CA LEU A 35 16.56 -30.55 1.10
C LEU A 35 16.11 -31.85 1.78
N GLY A 36 14.81 -32.07 1.93
CA GLY A 36 14.26 -33.32 2.47
C GLY A 36 14.56 -34.53 1.59
N LEU A 37 14.43 -34.40 0.27
CA LEU A 37 14.81 -35.45 -0.69
C LEU A 37 16.32 -35.75 -0.68
N LEU A 38 17.15 -34.71 -0.60
CA LEU A 38 18.61 -34.85 -0.53
C LEU A 38 19.07 -35.48 0.79
N ALA A 39 18.42 -35.12 1.90
CA ALA A 39 18.65 -35.69 3.21
C ALA A 39 18.26 -37.17 3.31
N TYR A 40 17.17 -37.55 2.64
CA TYR A 40 16.75 -38.94 2.49
C TYR A 40 17.83 -39.77 1.78
N ALA A 41 18.45 -39.22 0.72
CA ALA A 41 19.55 -39.88 0.01
C ALA A 41 20.83 -40.04 0.85
N LEU A 42 21.06 -39.17 1.85
CA LEU A 42 22.28 -39.15 2.69
C LEU A 42 22.17 -39.96 4.00
N ASN A 43 21.06 -40.69 4.22
CA ASN A 43 20.80 -41.52 5.40
C ASN A 43 20.88 -40.78 6.77
N ARG A 44 20.88 -39.44 6.74
CA ARG A 44 20.69 -38.54 7.90
C ARG A 44 19.28 -37.94 7.91
N ALA A 45 18.34 -38.72 7.39
CA ALA A 45 17.05 -38.25 6.90
C ALA A 45 16.23 -37.53 7.97
N VAL A 46 16.19 -38.06 9.20
CA VAL A 46 15.27 -37.58 10.25
C VAL A 46 15.65 -36.19 10.76
N ALA A 47 16.91 -35.96 11.11
CA ALA A 47 17.35 -34.67 11.64
C ALA A 47 17.21 -33.54 10.61
N LEU A 48 17.57 -33.80 9.35
CA LEU A 48 17.46 -32.82 8.27
C LEU A 48 16.01 -32.60 7.82
N LEU A 49 15.14 -33.61 7.89
CA LEU A 49 13.70 -33.44 7.67
C LEU A 49 13.08 -32.51 8.71
N LEU A 50 13.40 -32.71 9.99
CA LEU A 50 12.89 -31.86 11.07
C LEU A 50 13.38 -30.41 10.92
N ILE A 51 14.66 -30.21 10.57
CA ILE A 51 15.20 -28.88 10.29
C ILE A 51 14.50 -28.25 9.08
N GLY A 52 14.30 -29.00 7.99
CA GLY A 52 13.61 -28.53 6.79
C GLY A 52 12.15 -28.15 7.06
N LEU A 53 11.41 -29.00 7.78
CA LEU A 53 10.02 -28.73 8.18
C LEU A 53 9.94 -27.50 9.08
N PHE A 54 10.84 -27.39 10.05
CA PHE A 54 10.92 -26.23 10.93
C PHE A 54 11.19 -24.94 10.15
N LEU A 55 12.17 -24.95 9.23
CA LEU A 55 12.46 -23.80 8.38
C LEU A 55 11.26 -23.42 7.49
N THR A 56 10.55 -24.41 6.96
CA THR A 56 9.35 -24.20 6.13
C THR A 56 8.23 -23.56 6.94
N LEU A 57 7.99 -24.05 8.16
CA LEU A 57 6.99 -23.51 9.07
C LEU A 57 7.33 -22.08 9.47
N LEU A 58 8.59 -21.81 9.78
CA LEU A 58 9.08 -20.48 10.15
C LEU A 58 8.91 -19.51 8.98
N LEU A 59 9.28 -19.92 7.76
CA LEU A 59 9.01 -19.15 6.54
C LEU A 59 7.51 -18.92 6.36
N TYR A 60 6.67 -19.95 6.50
CA TYR A 60 5.23 -19.83 6.32
C TYR A 60 4.60 -18.83 7.31
N LEU A 61 4.92 -18.95 8.60
CA LEU A 61 4.46 -18.04 9.64
C LEU A 61 4.95 -16.62 9.38
N PHE A 62 6.20 -16.46 8.94
CA PHE A 62 6.76 -15.17 8.57
C PHE A 62 6.00 -14.54 7.39
N TRP A 63 5.79 -15.29 6.31
CA TRP A 63 5.01 -14.83 5.15
C TRP A 63 3.57 -14.47 5.53
N ARG A 64 2.96 -15.24 6.44
CA ARG A 64 1.61 -14.98 6.96
C ARG A 64 1.57 -13.69 7.78
N GLN A 65 2.56 -13.49 8.65
CA GLN A 65 2.67 -12.28 9.47
C GLN A 65 2.92 -11.04 8.61
N VAL A 66 3.83 -11.16 7.64
CA VAL A 66 4.17 -10.10 6.69
C VAL A 66 2.97 -9.69 5.82
N ARG A 67 2.18 -10.67 5.35
CA ARG A 67 0.93 -10.40 4.63
C ARG A 67 -0.13 -9.74 5.52
N ARG A 68 -0.20 -10.09 6.81
CA ARG A 68 -1.15 -9.49 7.76
C ARG A 68 -0.79 -8.06 8.14
N SER A 69 0.50 -7.71 8.20
CA SER A 69 0.94 -6.36 8.57
C SER A 69 0.91 -5.36 7.42
N GLY A 70 0.37 -5.72 6.24
CA GLY A 70 0.16 -4.79 5.12
C GLY A 70 1.43 -4.17 4.53
N TYR A 71 2.62 -4.61 4.94
CA TYR A 71 3.92 -3.98 4.61
C TYR A 71 4.04 -2.50 5.00
N THR A 72 3.11 -1.94 5.78
CA THR A 72 3.00 -0.51 6.07
C THR A 72 3.24 -0.22 7.55
N ARG A 73 4.49 0.02 7.92
CA ARG A 73 4.78 0.64 9.22
C ARG A 73 5.07 2.11 8.98
N PHE A 74 4.05 2.94 9.13
CA PHE A 74 4.18 4.39 9.10
C PHE A 74 4.58 4.91 10.49
N ARG A 75 5.46 5.90 10.52
CA ARG A 75 5.84 6.62 11.72
C ARG A 75 5.61 8.11 11.47
N PRO A 76 4.67 8.77 12.16
CA PRO A 76 4.49 10.21 12.04
C PRO A 76 5.70 10.94 12.64
N ASP A 77 6.12 12.02 11.98
CA ASP A 77 7.24 12.84 12.47
C ASP A 77 6.77 13.96 13.41
N GLY A 78 5.47 14.27 13.41
CA GLY A 78 4.92 15.42 14.13
C GLY A 78 5.33 16.76 13.51
N GLU A 79 5.76 16.75 12.25
CA GLU A 79 6.08 17.97 11.52
C GLU A 79 4.83 18.86 11.42
N PRO A 80 4.92 20.15 11.80
CA PRO A 80 3.77 21.04 11.72
C PRO A 80 3.30 21.17 10.28
N ALA A 81 1.99 21.21 10.08
CA ALA A 81 1.40 21.45 8.78
C ALA A 81 1.95 22.76 8.18
N PRO A 82 2.35 22.78 6.90
CA PRO A 82 2.86 23.98 6.27
C PRO A 82 1.84 25.12 6.36
N THR A 83 2.31 26.30 6.78
CA THR A 83 1.47 27.49 7.02
C THR A 83 0.92 28.08 5.73
N GLU A 84 1.67 27.96 4.64
CA GLU A 84 1.28 28.49 3.33
C GLU A 84 0.48 27.45 2.55
N LYS A 85 -0.77 27.78 2.25
CA LYS A 85 -1.68 26.95 1.46
C LYS A 85 -1.57 27.33 -0.01
N GLN A 86 -0.87 26.52 -0.79
CA GLN A 86 -0.76 26.68 -2.24
C GLN A 86 -1.45 25.53 -2.93
N GLN A 87 -2.39 25.86 -3.82
CA GLN A 87 -3.09 24.86 -4.62
C GLN A 87 -2.23 24.40 -5.80
N LEU A 88 -2.31 23.11 -6.10
CA LEU A 88 -1.74 22.55 -7.32
C LEU A 88 -2.44 23.10 -8.56
N PRO A 89 -1.68 23.39 -9.64
CA PRO A 89 -2.23 23.67 -10.95
C PRO A 89 -3.15 22.54 -11.42
N ASN A 90 -4.26 22.91 -12.05
CA ASN A 90 -5.18 21.93 -12.61
C ASN A 90 -4.47 21.06 -13.67
N GLU A 91 -4.81 19.78 -13.70
CA GLU A 91 -4.30 18.79 -14.67
C GLU A 91 -2.78 18.53 -14.64
N GLN A 92 -2.04 19.17 -13.74
CA GLN A 92 -0.63 18.87 -13.54
C GLN A 92 -0.47 17.53 -12.84
N ARG A 93 0.11 16.56 -13.54
CA ARG A 93 0.41 15.23 -12.99
C ARG A 93 1.72 15.25 -12.22
N ILE A 94 1.67 14.78 -10.99
CA ILE A 94 2.83 14.61 -10.12
C ILE A 94 3.11 13.12 -9.98
N ASP A 95 4.31 12.72 -10.37
CA ASP A 95 4.79 11.36 -10.20
C ASP A 95 5.17 11.10 -8.74
N MET A 96 4.70 9.97 -8.21
CA MET A 96 4.94 9.54 -6.85
C MET A 96 4.85 8.01 -6.77
N ARG A 97 4.96 7.46 -5.56
CA ARG A 97 4.60 6.05 -5.33
C ARG A 97 3.56 5.95 -4.24
N ALA A 98 2.56 5.11 -4.47
CA ALA A 98 1.46 4.91 -3.56
C ALA A 98 1.52 3.54 -2.88
N THR A 99 1.15 3.53 -1.61
CA THR A 99 0.99 2.34 -0.79
C THR A 99 -0.32 2.42 -0.03
N GLY A 100 -1.07 1.33 0.07
CA GLY A 100 -2.34 1.29 0.78
C GLY A 100 -3.40 0.53 0.01
N VAL A 101 -4.64 0.66 0.46
CA VAL A 101 -5.77 -0.02 -0.14
C VAL A 101 -6.37 0.88 -1.22
N PHE A 102 -6.39 0.38 -2.46
CA PHE A 102 -6.97 1.08 -3.61
C PHE A 102 -8.18 0.29 -4.13
N SER A 103 -9.34 0.94 -4.19
CA SER A 103 -10.61 0.27 -4.51
C SER A 103 -11.25 0.89 -5.75
N ILE A 104 -11.63 0.02 -6.69
CA ILE A 104 -12.64 0.33 -7.72
C ILE A 104 -13.95 -0.36 -7.31
N VAL A 105 -15.08 0.13 -7.83
CA VAL A 105 -16.46 -0.34 -7.60
C VAL A 105 -16.56 -1.82 -7.19
N ASP A 106 -15.93 -2.74 -7.93
CA ASP A 106 -16.02 -4.18 -7.68
C ASP A 106 -14.75 -4.85 -7.13
N ARG A 107 -13.63 -4.11 -6.96
CA ARG A 107 -12.34 -4.73 -6.60
C ARG A 107 -11.45 -3.83 -5.77
N GLU A 108 -11.01 -4.37 -4.65
CA GLU A 108 -10.04 -3.79 -3.72
C GLU A 108 -8.75 -4.59 -3.77
N ASP A 109 -7.62 -3.91 -3.77
CA ASP A 109 -6.32 -4.56 -3.74
C ASP A 109 -5.32 -3.68 -3.01
N HIS A 110 -4.45 -4.33 -2.24
CA HIS A 110 -3.45 -3.64 -1.45
C HIS A 110 -2.23 -3.35 -2.33
N MET A 111 -2.05 -2.09 -2.69
CA MET A 111 -0.90 -1.64 -3.47
C MET A 111 0.27 -1.34 -2.53
N PHE A 112 1.47 -1.69 -2.97
CA PHE A 112 2.67 -1.46 -2.20
C PHE A 112 3.76 -0.86 -3.07
N LEU A 113 4.16 0.38 -2.74
CA LEU A 113 5.15 1.20 -3.45
C LEU A 113 5.03 1.12 -4.97
N ARG A 114 3.81 1.24 -5.47
CA ARG A 114 3.53 1.26 -6.91
C ARG A 114 3.68 2.66 -7.45
N THR A 115 4.21 2.79 -8.66
CA THR A 115 4.21 4.07 -9.38
C THR A 115 2.79 4.59 -9.46
N ALA A 116 2.62 5.84 -9.04
CA ALA A 116 1.35 6.52 -9.00
C ALA A 116 1.50 7.94 -9.54
N GLN A 117 0.41 8.47 -10.07
CA GLN A 117 0.31 9.86 -10.51
C GLN A 117 -0.87 10.49 -9.80
N MET A 118 -0.66 11.66 -9.22
CA MET A 118 -1.75 12.47 -8.67
C MET A 118 -1.89 13.75 -9.49
N TRP A 119 -3.12 14.16 -9.73
CA TRP A 119 -3.41 15.49 -10.28
C TRP A 119 -4.72 16.02 -9.70
N ARG A 120 -4.87 17.33 -9.80
CA ARG A 120 -6.10 18.03 -9.46
C ARG A 120 -7.04 18.04 -10.67
N VAL A 121 -8.26 17.56 -10.47
CA VAL A 121 -9.34 17.56 -11.46
C VAL A 121 -9.95 18.97 -11.50
N PRO A 122 -10.43 19.48 -12.65
CA PRO A 122 -11.00 20.84 -12.75
C PRO A 122 -12.17 21.12 -11.79
N ILE A 123 -12.92 20.09 -11.40
CA ILE A 123 -14.04 20.17 -10.45
C ILE A 123 -13.53 20.39 -9.01
N GLY A 124 -12.23 20.14 -8.80
CA GLY A 124 -11.52 20.53 -7.61
C GLY A 124 -10.96 19.40 -6.77
N ASP A 125 -11.42 18.18 -7.03
CA ASP A 125 -11.00 16.95 -6.36
C ASP A 125 -9.61 16.51 -6.84
N TYR A 126 -9.02 15.53 -6.15
CA TYR A 126 -7.77 14.91 -6.59
C TYR A 126 -8.05 13.52 -7.12
N ALA A 127 -7.39 13.17 -8.22
CA ALA A 127 -7.38 11.82 -8.74
C ALA A 127 -5.99 11.23 -8.55
N ILE A 128 -5.94 10.01 -8.01
CA ILE A 128 -4.71 9.24 -7.83
C ILE A 128 -4.79 8.01 -8.71
N MET A 129 -3.94 7.94 -9.72
CA MET A 129 -3.79 6.79 -10.61
C MET A 129 -2.60 5.93 -10.19
N VAL A 130 -2.82 4.66 -9.86
CA VAL A 130 -1.78 3.71 -9.46
C VAL A 130 -1.60 2.61 -10.51
N ALA A 131 -0.36 2.36 -10.92
CA ALA A 131 -0.04 1.29 -11.86
C ALA A 131 -0.03 -0.10 -11.17
N ILE A 132 -0.90 -1.01 -11.60
CA ILE A 132 -0.94 -2.40 -11.12
C ILE A 132 0.07 -3.25 -11.92
N ALA A 133 0.05 -3.08 -13.24
CA ALA A 133 0.82 -3.82 -14.22
C ALA A 133 1.03 -2.92 -15.45
N PRO A 134 1.91 -3.27 -16.40
CA PRO A 134 2.05 -2.51 -17.64
C PRO A 134 0.68 -2.31 -18.30
N LYS A 135 0.31 -1.04 -18.56
CA LYS A 135 -0.99 -0.64 -19.14
C LYS A 135 -2.24 -0.96 -18.29
N ARG A 136 -2.11 -1.31 -17.00
CA ARG A 136 -3.24 -1.53 -16.09
C ARG A 136 -3.13 -0.60 -14.89
N TYR A 137 -4.12 0.26 -14.73
CA TYR A 137 -4.15 1.29 -13.69
C TYR A 137 -5.37 1.14 -12.78
N ARG A 138 -5.28 1.63 -11.55
CA ARG A 138 -6.42 1.89 -10.69
C ARG A 138 -6.50 3.36 -10.36
N TYR A 139 -7.71 3.83 -10.11
CA TYR A 139 -7.97 5.19 -9.71
C TYR A 139 -8.58 5.21 -8.32
N GLU A 140 -8.14 6.14 -7.50
CA GLU A 140 -8.80 6.53 -6.26
C GLU A 140 -9.04 8.04 -6.35
N PHE A 141 -10.25 8.47 -6.01
CA PHE A 141 -10.63 9.88 -6.04
C PHE A 141 -10.65 10.40 -4.60
N LEU A 142 -10.10 11.58 -4.37
CA LEU A 142 -10.15 12.26 -3.08
C LEU A 142 -11.02 13.49 -3.25
N ASN A 143 -12.23 13.43 -2.71
CA ASN A 143 -13.11 14.58 -2.69
C ASN A 143 -12.67 15.54 -1.59
N ARG A 144 -12.83 16.84 -1.83
CA ARG A 144 -12.44 17.87 -0.85
C ARG A 144 -13.10 17.68 0.52
N GLY A 145 -14.39 17.38 0.53
CA GLY A 145 -15.17 17.22 1.77
C GLY A 145 -14.90 15.93 2.54
N ASP A 146 -14.20 14.97 1.91
CA ASP A 146 -13.97 13.64 2.49
C ASP A 146 -12.58 13.52 3.13
N LEU A 147 -11.72 14.53 3.01
CA LEU A 147 -10.39 14.54 3.63
C LEU A 147 -10.52 14.74 5.14
N GLU A 148 -10.16 13.70 5.89
CA GLU A 148 -10.21 13.73 7.36
C GLU A 148 -8.87 14.15 7.95
N GLN A 149 -7.75 13.57 7.50
CA GLN A 149 -6.47 13.77 8.16
C GLN A 149 -5.31 13.64 7.18
N ILE A 150 -4.29 14.48 7.35
CA ILE A 150 -3.05 14.40 6.57
C ILE A 150 -1.86 14.48 7.54
N GLU A 151 -1.09 13.40 7.61
CA GLU A 151 0.09 13.32 8.48
C GLU A 151 1.37 13.19 7.65
N SER A 152 2.37 14.00 8.01
CA SER A 152 3.74 13.84 7.54
C SER A 152 4.47 12.79 8.36
N GLY A 153 5.22 11.92 7.70
CA GLY A 153 6.03 10.93 8.37
C GLY A 153 6.87 10.07 7.44
N HIS A 154 7.29 8.92 7.96
CA HIS A 154 8.13 7.98 7.25
C HIS A 154 7.47 6.60 7.14
N LEU A 155 7.45 6.06 5.92
CA LEU A 155 7.15 4.65 5.69
C LEU A 155 8.42 3.82 5.89
N LEU A 156 8.41 2.94 6.89
CA LEU A 156 9.53 2.07 7.23
C LEU A 156 9.56 0.85 6.30
N PHE A 157 10.09 1.03 5.09
CA PHE A 157 10.24 -0.04 4.10
C PHE A 157 11.64 -0.05 3.48
N GLY A 158 12.27 -1.22 3.45
CA GLY A 158 13.63 -1.38 2.93
C GLY A 158 14.72 -0.95 3.89
N SER A 159 15.88 -0.59 3.34
CA SER A 159 17.06 -0.17 4.12
C SER A 159 16.96 1.25 4.65
N HIS A 160 16.12 2.10 4.03
CA HIS A 160 15.96 3.50 4.38
C HIS A 160 14.48 3.84 4.55
N PRO A 161 14.12 4.63 5.59
CA PRO A 161 12.77 5.17 5.72
C PRO A 161 12.45 6.06 4.51
N LEU A 162 11.23 5.97 3.99
CA LEU A 162 10.79 6.77 2.84
C LEU A 162 9.91 7.93 3.31
N PRO A 163 10.19 9.19 2.92
CA PRO A 163 9.35 10.32 3.27
C PRO A 163 7.96 10.13 2.65
N THR A 164 6.92 10.25 3.48
CA THR A 164 5.58 9.79 3.17
C THR A 164 4.53 10.74 3.75
N LEU A 165 3.48 11.00 2.98
CA LEU A 165 2.24 11.59 3.47
C LEU A 165 1.21 10.48 3.68
N ALA A 166 0.70 10.34 4.91
CA ALA A 166 -0.45 9.51 5.20
C ALA A 166 -1.70 10.36 5.03
N ILE A 167 -2.56 9.98 4.09
CA ILE A 167 -3.81 10.67 3.79
C ILE A 167 -4.95 9.77 4.21
N THR A 168 -5.72 10.23 5.18
CA THR A 168 -6.94 9.61 5.65
C THR A 168 -8.14 10.33 5.08
N PHE A 169 -9.07 9.58 4.49
CA PHE A 169 -10.29 10.12 3.91
C PHE A 169 -11.46 9.15 4.03
N GLY A 170 -12.67 9.69 4.02
CA GLY A 170 -13.92 8.95 3.92
C GLY A 170 -14.14 8.47 2.48
N SER A 171 -14.18 7.17 2.25
CA SER A 171 -14.49 6.62 0.92
C SER A 171 -15.89 6.03 0.93
N THR A 172 -16.74 6.40 -0.03
CA THR A 172 -18.11 5.85 -0.19
C THR A 172 -18.20 4.72 -1.23
N TRP A 173 -17.08 4.30 -1.82
CA TRP A 173 -17.02 3.23 -2.83
C TRP A 173 -16.02 2.11 -2.50
N GLY A 174 -16.25 0.94 -3.13
CA GLY A 174 -15.40 -0.25 -3.07
C GLY A 174 -16.19 -1.55 -2.88
N PRO A 175 -15.56 -2.73 -2.88
CA PRO A 175 -16.25 -4.01 -2.73
C PRO A 175 -16.92 -4.19 -1.36
N ARG A 176 -16.42 -3.51 -0.31
CA ARG A 176 -17.12 -3.43 0.98
C ARG A 176 -18.42 -2.62 0.91
N TYR A 177 -18.62 -1.84 -0.16
CA TYR A 177 -19.86 -1.14 -0.49
C TYR A 177 -20.79 -1.94 -1.40
N ALA A 178 -20.33 -3.01 -2.05
CA ALA A 178 -21.17 -3.86 -2.91
C ALA A 178 -22.36 -4.47 -2.13
N GLN A 179 -22.19 -4.70 -0.81
CA GLN A 179 -23.29 -5.14 0.07
C GLN A 179 -24.34 -4.04 0.31
N TYR A 180 -23.93 -2.77 0.36
CA TYR A 180 -24.81 -1.62 0.55
C TYR A 180 -25.49 -1.19 -0.76
N GLN A 181 -24.85 -1.40 -1.92
CA GLN A 181 -25.46 -1.16 -3.24
C GLN A 181 -26.76 -1.96 -3.43
N ARG A 182 -26.82 -3.20 -2.93
CA ARG A 182 -28.06 -4.02 -3.01
C ARG A 182 -29.18 -3.48 -2.13
N ALA A 183 -28.86 -2.91 -0.96
CA ALA A 183 -29.85 -2.30 -0.07
C ALA A 183 -30.35 -0.93 -0.60
N TYR A 184 -29.49 -0.19 -1.29
CA TYR A 184 -29.80 1.13 -1.82
C TYR A 184 -30.84 1.13 -2.95
N TYR A 185 -30.95 0.06 -3.73
CA TYR A 185 -32.05 -0.10 -4.70
C TYR A 185 -33.44 -0.08 -4.04
N VAL A 186 -33.52 -0.27 -2.72
CA VAL A 186 -34.78 -0.31 -1.95
C VAL A 186 -35.07 1.03 -1.23
N HIS A 187 -34.04 1.80 -0.86
CA HIS A 187 -34.18 3.10 -0.19
C HIS A 187 -33.13 4.12 -0.70
N PRO A 188 -33.50 5.00 -1.66
CA PRO A 188 -32.56 5.92 -2.32
C PRO A 188 -32.13 7.13 -1.46
N ASP A 189 -32.71 7.33 -0.27
CA ASP A 189 -32.40 8.49 0.58
C ASP A 189 -31.23 8.25 1.56
N GLU A 190 -30.77 7.01 1.73
CA GLU A 190 -29.68 6.68 2.65
C GLU A 190 -28.38 6.38 1.89
N SER A 191 -27.49 7.37 1.81
CA SER A 191 -26.11 7.14 1.36
C SER A 191 -25.37 6.28 2.40
N PRO A 192 -24.61 5.26 1.98
CA PRO A 192 -23.89 4.41 2.94
C PRO A 192 -22.83 5.25 3.68
N PRO A 193 -22.60 4.98 4.97
CA PRO A 193 -21.69 5.79 5.77
C PRO A 193 -20.28 5.74 5.17
N PRO A 194 -19.54 6.86 5.13
CA PRO A 194 -18.18 6.90 4.61
C PRO A 194 -17.27 6.02 5.46
N MET A 195 -16.46 5.18 4.81
CA MET A 195 -15.50 4.31 5.46
C MET A 195 -14.14 4.99 5.41
N ARG A 196 -13.57 5.21 6.59
CA ARG A 196 -12.23 5.75 6.75
C ARG A 196 -11.19 4.84 6.08
N LYS A 197 -10.53 5.34 5.04
CA LYS A 197 -9.38 4.72 4.37
C LYS A 197 -8.14 5.56 4.61
N THR A 198 -6.98 4.91 4.59
CA THR A 198 -5.69 5.60 4.64
C THR A 198 -4.79 5.10 3.53
N ILE A 199 -4.28 6.03 2.74
CA ILE A 199 -3.28 5.80 1.70
C ILE A 199 -1.99 6.53 2.07
N TYR A 200 -0.87 5.96 1.64
CA TYR A 200 0.46 6.47 1.89
C TYR A 200 1.08 6.88 0.55
N LEU A 201 1.39 8.15 0.40
CA LEU A 201 2.05 8.70 -0.78
C LEU A 201 3.51 8.97 -0.44
N THR A 202 4.42 8.31 -1.15
CA THR A 202 5.87 8.47 -1.02
C THR A 202 6.40 9.24 -2.21
N PHE A 203 7.32 10.16 -1.96
CA PHE A 203 7.82 11.11 -2.96
C PHE A 203 9.31 10.89 -3.20
N ALA A 204 9.74 11.17 -4.43
CA ALA A 204 11.17 11.15 -4.77
C ALA A 204 11.90 12.39 -4.23
N ASP A 205 11.17 13.49 -4.11
CA ASP A 205 11.66 14.80 -3.76
C ASP A 205 10.78 15.46 -2.69
N GLU A 206 11.43 16.18 -1.79
CA GLU A 206 10.85 16.81 -0.61
C GLU A 206 10.05 18.05 -0.96
N GLU A 207 10.48 18.80 -1.98
CA GLU A 207 9.74 19.97 -2.47
C GLU A 207 8.39 19.52 -3.07
N THR A 208 8.42 18.46 -3.86
CA THR A 208 7.20 17.85 -4.42
C THR A 208 6.25 17.37 -3.33
N ARG A 209 6.78 16.72 -2.28
CA ARG A 209 6.00 16.31 -1.11
C ARG A 209 5.33 17.51 -0.45
N ARG A 210 6.08 18.59 -0.20
CA ARG A 210 5.57 19.80 0.45
C ARG A 210 4.47 20.47 -0.38
N ARG A 211 4.65 20.61 -1.70
CA ARG A 211 3.63 21.18 -2.59
C ARG A 211 2.32 20.39 -2.56
N VAL A 212 2.40 19.06 -2.59
CA VAL A 212 1.23 18.18 -2.47
C VAL A 212 0.55 18.35 -1.11
N TRP A 213 1.33 18.38 -0.03
CA TRP A 213 0.82 18.57 1.32
C TRP A 213 0.07 19.90 1.47
N GLN A 214 0.65 21.00 0.98
CA GLN A 214 0.04 22.33 0.98
C GLN A 214 -1.27 22.37 0.20
N SER A 215 -1.31 21.73 -0.97
CA SER A 215 -2.53 21.69 -1.79
C SER A 215 -3.65 20.94 -1.08
N LEU A 216 -3.35 19.75 -0.54
CA LEU A 216 -4.36 18.94 0.15
C LEU A 216 -4.86 19.62 1.44
N LEU A 217 -4.00 20.32 2.18
CA LEU A 217 -4.39 21.10 3.37
C LEU A 217 -5.32 22.29 3.07
N THR A 218 -5.40 22.71 1.80
CA THR A 218 -6.37 23.72 1.39
C THR A 218 -7.79 23.16 1.44
N ASP A 219 -7.94 21.85 1.27
CA ASP A 219 -9.22 21.17 1.13
C ASP A 219 -9.63 20.41 2.41
N VAL A 220 -8.77 20.30 3.42
CA VAL A 220 -9.13 19.73 4.73
C VAL A 220 -10.06 20.69 5.49
N PRO A 221 -11.20 20.22 6.04
CA PRO A 221 -12.12 21.03 6.83
C PRO A 221 -11.41 21.68 8.04
N PRO A 222 -11.75 22.94 8.40
CA PRO A 222 -11.20 23.57 9.60
C PRO A 222 -11.74 22.85 10.86
N GLY A 223 -10.88 22.10 11.54
CA GLY A 223 -11.21 21.41 12.80
C GLY A 223 -10.94 19.89 12.82
N ALA A 224 -10.33 19.34 11.77
CA ALA A 224 -9.86 17.96 11.72
C ALA A 224 -8.42 17.79 12.25
#